data_AF-A0A1H2XQ07-F1
#
_entry.id   AF-A0A1H2XQ07-F1
#
_cell.length_a   1.000
_cell.length_b   1.000
_cell.length_c   1.000
_cell.angle_alpha   90.00
_cell.angle_beta   90.00
_cell.angle_gamma   90.00
#
_symmetry.space_group_name_H-M   'P 1'
#
loop_
_entity.id
_entity.type
_entity.pdbx_description
1 polymer ?
#
loop_
_entity_poly.entity_id
_entity_poly.type
_entity_poly.pdbx_seq_one_letter_code
_entity_poly.pdbx_strand_id
1 'polypeptide(L)'
;MAQADLVLEGGTIWCGAGLPAVEALAVAGDRVLATGTAEEMRALAGPATRRIDLKGRFAMPGLYDAHMHLLPLGVWMSHVDLRPSVVGTLDGLLAALTPEGRPATRHWRGRCVHQP
;
A
#
# COMPACT_ATOMS: atom_id res chain seq x y z
N MET A 1 -0.71 18.36 -28.02
CA MET A 1 -1.20 17.08 -27.47
C MET A 1 -0.63 16.95 -26.07
N ALA A 2 -1.40 16.47 -25.09
CA ALA A 2 -0.90 16.29 -23.73
C ALA A 2 0.18 15.19 -23.71
N GLN A 3 1.29 15.46 -23.03
CA GLN A 3 2.44 14.57 -22.93
C GLN A 3 2.39 13.82 -21.60
N ALA A 4 2.77 12.54 -21.61
CA ALA A 4 2.75 11.72 -20.39
C ALA A 4 3.94 12.04 -19.48
N ASP A 5 3.74 12.07 -18.16
CA ASP A 5 4.82 12.12 -17.18
C ASP A 5 5.36 10.72 -16.86
N LEU A 6 4.50 9.71 -16.93
CA LEU A 6 4.81 8.31 -16.68
C LEU A 6 4.13 7.42 -17.72
N VAL A 7 4.86 6.43 -18.22
CA VAL A 7 4.30 5.28 -18.97
C VAL A 7 4.67 3.99 -18.24
N LEU A 8 3.65 3.19 -17.93
CA LEU A 8 3.77 1.85 -17.38
C LEU A 8 3.47 0.85 -18.50
N GLU A 9 4.36 -0.11 -18.78
CA GLU A 9 4.18 -1.10 -19.85
C GLU A 9 4.90 -2.42 -19.53
N GLY A 10 4.82 -3.41 -20.40
CA GLY A 10 5.59 -4.66 -20.28
C GLY A 10 4.99 -5.67 -19.30
N GLY A 11 3.69 -5.59 -19.02
CA GLY A 11 2.95 -6.50 -18.16
C GLY A 11 1.44 -6.34 -18.34
N THR A 12 0.66 -7.09 -17.56
CA THR A 12 -0.81 -6.98 -17.59
C THR A 12 -1.28 -5.91 -16.61
N ILE A 13 -2.00 -4.92 -17.11
CA ILE A 13 -2.59 -3.85 -16.30
C ILE A 13 -4.10 -4.05 -16.27
N TRP A 14 -4.66 -4.41 -15.12
CA TRP A 14 -6.10 -4.46 -14.92
C TRP A 14 -6.62 -3.06 -14.57
N CYS A 15 -7.67 -2.60 -15.22
CA CYS A 15 -8.18 -1.23 -15.06
C CYS A 15 -9.39 -1.11 -14.12
N GLY A 16 -9.93 -2.24 -13.64
CA GLY A 16 -11.14 -2.27 -12.82
C GLY A 16 -12.21 -3.21 -13.38
N ALA A 17 -13.23 -3.49 -12.58
CA ALA A 17 -14.35 -4.31 -13.00
C ALA A 17 -15.12 -3.61 -14.15
N GLY A 18 -15.45 -4.37 -15.19
CA GLY A 18 -16.14 -3.84 -16.38
C GLY A 18 -15.23 -3.16 -17.40
N LEU A 19 -13.92 -3.06 -17.13
CA LEU A 19 -12.93 -2.56 -18.07
C LEU A 19 -12.01 -3.70 -18.54
N PRO A 20 -11.57 -3.67 -19.81
CA PRO A 20 -10.57 -4.63 -20.28
C PRO A 20 -9.23 -4.40 -19.57
N ALA A 21 -8.45 -5.48 -19.45
CA ALA A 21 -7.03 -5.35 -19.12
C ALA A 21 -6.27 -4.79 -20.34
N VAL A 22 -5.19 -4.06 -20.09
CA VAL A 22 -4.40 -3.37 -21.12
C VAL A 22 -2.91 -3.70 -20.95
N GLU A 23 -2.13 -3.44 -22.00
CA GLU A 23 -0.69 -3.68 -22.03
C GLU A 23 0.11 -2.51 -21.46
N ALA A 24 -0.43 -1.30 -21.55
CA ALA A 24 0.22 -0.10 -21.08
C ALA A 24 -0.77 1.00 -20.64
N LEU A 25 -0.28 1.87 -19.77
CA LEU A 25 -1.01 3.02 -19.23
C LEU A 25 -0.09 4.23 -19.17
N ALA A 26 -0.60 5.39 -19.59
CA ALA A 26 0.06 6.69 -19.51
C ALA A 26 -0.59 7.56 -18.42
N VAL A 27 0.22 8.26 -17.63
CA VAL A 27 -0.20 9.20 -16.57
C VAL A 27 0.31 10.59 -16.91
N ALA A 28 -0.53 11.60 -16.67
CA ALA A 28 -0.15 13.01 -16.65
C ALA A 28 -0.62 13.63 -15.34
N GLY A 29 0.31 14.19 -14.57
CA GLY A 29 0.09 14.67 -13.21
C GLY A 29 -0.44 13.58 -12.30
N ASP A 30 -1.66 13.78 -11.79
CA ASP A 30 -2.37 12.90 -10.85
C ASP A 30 -3.44 12.03 -11.54
N ARG A 31 -3.47 12.00 -12.88
CA ARG A 31 -4.52 11.33 -13.65
C ARG A 31 -3.98 10.38 -14.70
N VAL A 32 -4.73 9.31 -14.93
CA VAL A 32 -4.55 8.45 -16.11
C VAL A 32 -4.89 9.27 -17.35
N LEU A 33 -3.90 9.47 -18.21
CA LEU A 33 -4.04 10.17 -19.48
C LEU A 33 -4.70 9.26 -20.52
N ALA A 34 -4.21 8.02 -20.63
CA ALA A 34 -4.72 7.03 -21.57
C ALA A 34 -4.30 5.61 -21.16
N THR A 35 -4.97 4.62 -21.74
CA THR A 35 -4.70 3.18 -21.59
C THR A 35 -4.81 2.51 -22.95
N GLY A 36 -4.00 1.50 -23.22
CA GLY A 36 -4.05 0.79 -24.50
C GLY A 36 -2.87 -0.14 -24.72
N THR A 37 -2.44 -0.23 -25.97
CA THR A 37 -1.23 -0.98 -26.35
C THR A 37 0.04 -0.26 -25.89
N ALA A 38 1.13 -1.00 -25.78
CA ALA A 38 2.44 -0.42 -25.45
C ALA A 38 2.90 0.63 -26.47
N GLU A 39 2.58 0.44 -27.75
CA GLU A 39 2.96 1.37 -28.82
C GLU A 39 2.21 2.71 -28.70
N GLU A 40 0.89 2.67 -28.49
CA GLU A 40 0.07 3.88 -28.32
C GLU A 40 0.53 4.70 -27.13
N MET A 41 0.84 4.05 -25.99
CA MET A 41 1.30 4.78 -24.80
C MET A 41 2.72 5.33 -24.96
N ARG A 42 3.60 4.63 -25.68
CA ARG A 42 4.92 5.15 -26.03
C ARG A 42 4.86 6.36 -26.94
N ALA A 43 3.87 6.46 -27.82
CA ALA A 43 3.66 7.63 -28.68
C ALA A 43 3.27 8.89 -27.87
N LEU A 44 2.73 8.73 -26.66
CA LEU A 44 2.42 9.83 -25.74
C LEU A 44 3.63 10.27 -24.90
N ALA A 45 4.74 9.55 -24.98
CA ALA A 45 5.95 9.86 -24.23
C ALA A 45 6.70 11.07 -24.82
N GLY A 46 7.26 11.87 -23.93
CA GLY A 46 8.14 12.98 -24.17
C GLY A 46 9.55 12.81 -23.62
N PRO A 47 10.40 13.83 -23.83
CA PRO A 47 11.78 13.81 -23.36
C PRO A 47 11.93 13.60 -21.84
N ALA A 48 10.94 14.05 -21.05
CA ALA A 48 10.93 13.93 -19.59
C ALA A 48 10.10 12.75 -19.06
N THR A 49 9.44 11.98 -19.94
CA THR A 49 8.56 10.89 -19.50
C THR A 49 9.37 9.79 -18.85
N ARG A 50 8.99 9.44 -17.62
CA ARG A 50 9.51 8.26 -16.95
C ARG A 50 8.84 7.02 -17.55
N ARG A 51 9.63 6.03 -17.95
CA ARG A 51 9.11 4.72 -18.39
C ARG A 51 9.40 3.66 -17.33
N ILE A 52 8.38 2.87 -17.00
CA ILE A 52 8.50 1.74 -16.07
C ILE A 52 8.08 0.48 -16.81
N ASP A 53 9.04 -0.41 -17.03
CA ASP A 53 8.81 -1.77 -17.52
C ASP A 53 8.46 -2.70 -16.34
N LEU A 54 7.27 -3.29 -16.39
CA LEU A 54 6.75 -4.21 -15.39
C LEU A 54 7.47 -5.56 -15.41
N LYS A 55 8.14 -5.94 -16.51
CA LYS A 55 8.83 -7.22 -16.70
C LYS A 55 7.90 -8.42 -16.45
N GLY A 56 6.71 -8.39 -17.04
CA GLY A 56 5.67 -9.41 -16.92
C GLY A 56 4.88 -9.37 -15.60
N ARG A 57 5.13 -8.41 -14.71
CA ARG A 57 4.34 -8.24 -13.48
C ARG A 57 2.95 -7.65 -13.75
N PHE A 58 2.08 -7.82 -12.77
CA PHE A 58 0.71 -7.32 -12.80
C PHE A 58 0.61 -5.93 -12.15
N ALA A 59 -0.24 -5.07 -12.70
CA ALA A 59 -0.63 -3.79 -12.11
C ALA A 59 -2.16 -3.67 -12.03
N MET A 60 -2.65 -2.94 -11.02
CA MET A 60 -4.07 -2.69 -10.75
C MET A 60 -4.27 -1.32 -10.11
N PRO A 61 -5.50 -0.79 -10.04
CA PRO A 61 -5.79 0.37 -9.22
C PRO A 61 -5.34 0.14 -7.77
N GLY A 62 -4.92 1.21 -7.10
CA GLY A 62 -4.60 1.16 -5.68
C GLY A 62 -5.79 0.68 -4.85
N LEU A 63 -5.50 -0.01 -3.75
CA LEU A 63 -6.54 -0.42 -2.81
C LEU A 63 -7.20 0.80 -2.19
N TYR A 64 -8.52 0.77 -2.11
CA TYR A 64 -9.34 1.81 -1.48
C TYR A 64 -10.12 1.22 -0.32
N ASP A 65 -9.81 1.66 0.90
CA ASP A 65 -10.57 1.31 2.10
C ASP A 65 -11.63 2.37 2.37
N ALA A 66 -12.90 1.98 2.21
CA ALA A 66 -14.04 2.88 2.37
C ALA A 66 -14.40 3.16 3.84
N HIS A 67 -13.87 2.40 4.79
CA HIS A 67 -14.20 2.55 6.20
C HIS A 67 -13.06 2.08 7.11
N MET A 68 -12.13 3.00 7.39
CA MET A 68 -11.03 2.77 8.30
C MET A 68 -11.08 3.69 9.51
N HIS A 69 -10.86 3.11 10.70
CA HIS A 69 -10.52 3.87 11.89
C HIS A 69 -9.01 4.14 11.94
N LEU A 70 -8.54 5.08 11.12
CA LEU A 70 -7.09 5.30 10.91
C LEU A 70 -6.35 5.70 12.20
N LEU A 71 -6.95 6.59 13.02
CA LEU A 71 -6.36 7.00 14.30
C LEU A 71 -6.27 5.83 15.30
N PRO A 72 -7.35 5.07 15.57
CA PRO A 72 -7.25 3.85 16.37
C PRO A 72 -6.25 2.83 15.83
N LEU A 73 -6.17 2.63 14.51
CA LEU A 73 -5.18 1.74 13.91
C LEU A 73 -3.74 2.16 14.26
N GLY A 74 -3.40 3.44 14.06
CA GLY A 74 -2.08 3.96 14.39
C GLY A 74 -1.75 3.80 15.88
N VAL A 75 -2.71 4.06 16.76
CA VAL A 75 -2.54 3.81 18.21
C VAL A 75 -2.33 2.32 18.49
N TRP A 76 -3.10 1.43 17.86
CA TRP A 76 -2.95 -0.02 18.06
C TRP A 76 -1.60 -0.54 17.58
N MET A 77 -1.04 0.01 16.50
CA MET A 77 0.31 -0.36 16.03
C MET A 77 1.42 0.03 17.03
N SER A 78 1.13 0.93 17.97
CA SER A 78 2.06 1.29 19.04
C SER A 78 1.88 0.48 20.32
N HIS A 79 0.87 -0.40 20.38
CA HIS A 79 0.65 -1.24 21.55
C HIS A 79 1.75 -2.30 21.67
N VAL A 80 2.12 -2.59 22.91
CA VAL A 80 2.87 -3.80 23.23
C VAL A 80 1.93 -5.00 23.06
N ASP A 81 2.39 -6.04 22.36
CA ASP A 81 1.61 -7.25 22.13
C ASP A 81 1.65 -8.15 23.38
N LEU A 82 0.52 -8.22 24.08
CA LEU A 82 0.37 -8.98 25.33
C LEU A 82 -0.50 -10.23 25.14
N ARG A 83 -0.68 -10.70 23.90
CA ARG A 83 -1.43 -11.94 23.64
C ARG A 83 -0.74 -13.13 24.31
N PRO A 84 -1.48 -14.12 24.83
CA PRO A 84 -0.89 -15.32 25.45
C PRO A 84 0.06 -16.10 24.53
N SER A 85 -0.14 -16.02 23.20
CA SER A 85 0.75 -16.62 22.20
C SER A 85 2.11 -15.93 22.06
N VAL A 86 2.23 -14.70 22.56
CA VAL A 86 3.47 -13.90 22.57
C VAL A 86 4.06 -13.86 23.98
N VAL A 87 3.21 -13.71 25.00
CA VAL A 87 3.60 -13.62 26.40
C VAL A 87 2.77 -14.60 27.24
N GLY A 88 3.36 -15.75 27.56
CA GLY A 88 2.66 -16.86 28.23
C GLY A 88 2.77 -16.90 29.75
N THR A 89 3.51 -15.99 30.38
CA THR A 89 3.75 -15.99 31.83
C THR A 89 3.53 -14.61 32.43
N LEU A 90 3.24 -14.56 33.74
CA LEU A 90 3.12 -13.31 34.49
C LEU A 90 4.43 -12.51 34.45
N ASP A 91 5.58 -13.17 34.61
CA ASP A 91 6.89 -12.51 34.56
C ASP A 91 7.16 -11.90 33.18
N GLY A 92 6.79 -12.61 32.10
CA GLY A 92 6.89 -12.09 30.74
C GLY A 92 5.99 -10.88 30.51
N LEU A 93 4.78 -10.89 31.10
CA LEU A 93 3.85 -9.77 31.03
C LEU A 93 4.43 -8.54 31.72
N LEU A 94 4.96 -8.71 32.92
CA LEU A 94 5.58 -7.62 33.67
C LEU A 94 6.82 -7.07 32.94
N ALA A 95 7.67 -7.94 32.39
CA ALA A 95 8.83 -7.54 31.60
C ALA A 95 8.44 -6.71 30.38
N ALA A 96 7.37 -7.08 29.67
CA ALA A 96 6.90 -6.36 28.47
C ALA A 96 6.35 -4.94 28.77
N LEU A 97 5.98 -4.65 30.02
CA LEU A 97 5.43 -3.35 30.44
C LEU A 97 6.50 -2.36 30.93
N THR A 98 7.72 -2.84 31.15
CA THR A 98 8.87 -2.02 31.57
C THR A 98 9.28 -1.03 30.47
N PRO A 99 9.94 0.09 30.80
CA PRO A 99 10.43 1.07 29.82
C PRO A 99 11.27 0.46 28.70
N GLU A 100 12.04 -0.59 29.00
CA GLU A 100 12.90 -1.31 28.07
C GLU A 100 12.12 -2.14 27.05
N GLY A 101 10.88 -2.54 27.39
CA GLY A 101 9.93 -3.23 26.50
C GLY A 101 9.06 -2.30 25.65
N ARG A 102 9.19 -0.97 25.79
CA ARG A 102 8.30 0.00 25.12
C ARG A 102 8.77 0.34 23.70
N PRO A 103 7.87 0.38 22.70
CA PRO A 103 8.14 1.11 21.47
C PRO A 103 8.26 2.61 21.78
N ALA A 104 9.09 3.35 21.03
CA ALA A 104 9.56 4.71 21.32
C ALA A 104 8.48 5.83 21.37
N THR A 105 7.19 5.52 21.42
CA THR A 105 6.09 6.49 21.40
C THR A 105 5.51 6.75 22.79
N ARG A 106 5.26 8.03 23.13
CA ARG A 106 5.00 8.51 24.51
C ARG A 106 3.60 8.24 25.08
N HIS A 107 2.69 7.61 24.35
CA HIS A 107 1.31 7.38 24.78
C HIS A 107 0.96 5.89 24.71
N TRP A 108 1.12 5.18 25.83
CA TRP A 108 0.91 3.73 25.90
C TRP A 108 -0.50 3.37 26.41
N ARG A 109 -1.14 2.40 25.75
CA ARG A 109 -2.30 1.65 26.26
C ARG A 109 -2.07 0.17 25.94
N GLY A 110 -2.06 -0.69 26.96
CA GLY A 110 -2.00 -2.15 26.76
C GLY A 110 -3.32 -2.70 26.23
N ARG A 111 -3.26 -3.74 25.39
CA ARG A 111 -4.44 -4.48 24.94
C ARG A 111 -4.34 -5.93 25.39
N CYS A 112 -5.25 -6.35 26.27
CA CYS A 112 -5.63 -7.75 26.41
C CYS A 112 -6.86 -7.99 25.54
N VAL A 113 -6.72 -8.64 24.40
CA VAL A 113 -7.88 -9.18 23.68
C VAL A 113 -7.84 -10.70 23.78
N HIS A 114 -8.69 -11.25 24.63
CA HIS A 114 -9.31 -12.52 24.34
C HIS A 114 -10.53 -12.17 23.48
N GLN A 115 -10.42 -12.39 22.17
CA GLN A 115 -11.60 -12.51 21.31
C GLN A 115 -11.89 -14.02 21.20
N PRO A 116 -13.15 -14.44 21.33
CA PRO A 116 -13.53 -15.85 21.23
C PRO A 116 -13.16 -16.48 19.87
#